data_AF-A0A7X7TJJ3-F1
#
_entry.id   AF-A0A7X7TJJ3-F1
#
_cell.length_a   1.000
_cell.length_b   1.000
_cell.length_c   1.000
_cell.angle_alpha   90.00
_cell.angle_beta   90.00
_cell.angle_gamma   90.00
#
_symmetry.space_group_name_H-M   'P 1'
#
loop_
_entity.id
_entity.type
_entity.pdbx_description
1 polymer ?
#
loop_
_entity_poly.entity_id
_entity_poly.type
_entity_poly.pdbx_seq_one_letter_code
_entity_poly.pdbx_strand_id
1 'polypeptide(L)'
;MGGEERVKRDSLADQGGFYQREYFYKTLFSVIKPEIAPYLERLYEVKELLSLSEIISDGENQLYHVIRMLEIAASIPDSVLEKLKISKDELVTGVIFHDVGKGKEVDDRHFDSSKVTKGSVPVFLRHYPGMNWVEWVVPFHDHIAASYLIAKKYHCSIRVLEAVALHHHVKIRPRTLNLIGDSLQLSSMVKLDIFHYNPVQYVAPGGNLAQVIAILDQLCAIERKFRGFSGLGLEPQQIEYEVVRDLVIGITDNKDPRLDVLGVSLKGNESVILFDLKAFGSFVKMHTEYEVQNMKASILQLIRNMVRVNRGCRERDIVALIGGDEYAVVTKVKDIAVLNKMAERVAEVIKLKTGFQVRAGYGIGESIAKNYHKARLQAELMKKRRFLLDE
;
A
#
# COMPACT_ATOMS: atom_id res chain seq x y z
N MET A 1 37.81 61.89 -5.49
CA MET A 1 37.66 60.82 -4.47
C MET A 1 36.19 60.68 -4.16
N GLY A 2 35.50 59.79 -4.86
CA GLY A 2 34.05 59.60 -4.76
C GLY A 2 33.73 58.39 -3.89
N GLY A 3 32.96 58.62 -2.83
CA GLY A 3 32.33 57.59 -2.02
C GLY A 3 30.90 57.29 -2.51
N GLU A 4 30.44 56.12 -2.06
CA GLU A 4 29.04 55.67 -1.94
C GLU A 4 28.26 55.38 -3.22
N GLU A 5 28.08 54.09 -3.53
CA GLU A 5 26.78 53.38 -3.51
C GLU A 5 26.89 52.04 -4.26
N ARG A 6 27.01 50.95 -3.51
CA ARG A 6 26.57 49.62 -3.97
C ARG A 6 25.67 49.04 -2.89
N VAL A 7 24.43 49.53 -2.87
CA VAL A 7 23.34 48.99 -2.08
C VAL A 7 22.36 48.27 -3.02
N LYS A 8 22.02 47.04 -2.63
CA LYS A 8 20.87 46.21 -3.03
C LYS A 8 20.87 45.58 -4.44
N ARG A 9 21.41 44.36 -4.50
CA ARG A 9 20.93 43.27 -5.35
C ARG A 9 20.50 42.07 -4.49
N ASP A 10 19.59 42.27 -3.53
CA ASP A 10 19.11 41.17 -2.66
C ASP A 10 17.58 41.16 -2.48
N SER A 11 16.78 41.58 -3.45
CA SER A 11 15.30 41.57 -3.27
C SER A 11 14.46 40.94 -4.38
N LEU A 12 15.06 40.31 -5.39
CA LEU A 12 14.30 39.72 -6.51
C LEU A 12 14.38 38.19 -6.61
N ALA A 13 15.24 37.53 -5.81
CA ALA A 13 15.32 36.06 -5.79
C ALA A 13 14.29 35.41 -4.85
N ASP A 14 13.72 36.17 -3.92
CA ASP A 14 12.86 35.64 -2.85
C ASP A 14 11.37 35.54 -3.26
N GLN A 15 10.93 36.28 -4.29
CA GLN A 15 9.52 36.26 -4.71
C GLN A 15 9.16 35.01 -5.54
N GLY A 16 10.09 34.47 -6.35
CA GLY A 16 9.82 33.33 -7.24
C GLY A 16 9.53 32.01 -6.51
N GLY A 17 10.17 31.79 -5.34
CA GLY A 17 9.93 30.61 -4.51
C GLY A 17 8.60 30.68 -3.74
N PHE A 18 8.14 31.87 -3.36
CA PHE A 18 6.86 32.07 -2.68
C PHE A 18 5.66 31.72 -3.60
N TYR A 19 5.69 32.14 -4.88
CA TYR A 19 4.60 31.87 -5.82
C TYR A 19 4.43 30.38 -6.17
N GLN A 20 5.53 29.61 -6.28
CA GLN A 20 5.44 28.16 -6.56
C GLN A 20 4.85 27.37 -5.39
N ARG A 21 5.20 27.76 -4.16
CA ARG A 21 4.68 27.15 -2.94
C ARG A 21 3.17 27.40 -2.78
N GLU A 22 2.73 28.61 -3.06
CA GLU A 22 1.32 29.02 -2.98
C GLU A 22 0.44 28.32 -4.03
N TYR A 23 0.95 28.13 -5.25
CA TYR A 23 0.26 27.37 -6.31
C TYR A 23 0.18 25.87 -6.00
N PHE A 24 1.25 25.28 -5.47
CA PHE A 24 1.22 23.91 -4.99
C PHE A 24 0.15 23.73 -3.92
N TYR A 25 0.01 24.66 -2.96
CA TYR A 25 -1.05 24.59 -1.95
C TYR A 25 -2.44 24.80 -2.49
N LYS A 26 -2.67 25.78 -3.37
CA LYS A 26 -3.97 25.90 -4.04
C LYS A 26 -4.37 24.61 -4.73
N THR A 27 -3.39 23.93 -5.34
CA THR A 27 -3.61 22.63 -5.99
C THR A 27 -3.86 21.54 -4.95
N LEU A 28 -3.05 21.44 -3.89
CA LEU A 28 -3.22 20.46 -2.82
C LEU A 28 -4.57 20.60 -2.09
N PHE A 29 -4.94 21.82 -1.70
CA PHE A 29 -6.24 22.17 -1.10
C PHE A 29 -7.43 21.89 -2.03
N SER A 30 -7.22 21.85 -3.36
CA SER A 30 -8.29 21.54 -4.31
C SER A 30 -8.59 20.04 -4.45
N VAL A 31 -7.66 19.16 -4.07
CA VAL A 31 -7.84 17.70 -4.07
C VAL A 31 -7.99 17.10 -2.66
N ILE A 32 -7.68 17.87 -1.63
CA ILE A 32 -7.79 17.49 -0.22
C ILE A 32 -9.17 17.87 0.33
N LYS A 33 -9.71 17.06 1.26
CA LYS A 33 -10.99 17.38 1.92
C LYS A 33 -10.91 18.72 2.69
N PRO A 34 -11.89 19.64 2.53
CA PRO A 34 -11.89 20.94 3.21
C PRO A 34 -11.71 20.86 4.73
N GLU A 35 -12.17 19.77 5.34
CA GLU A 35 -12.11 19.54 6.79
C GLU A 35 -10.68 19.45 7.35
N ILE A 36 -9.67 19.16 6.52
CA ILE A 36 -8.28 19.08 7.01
C ILE A 36 -7.49 20.37 6.83
N ALA A 37 -8.07 21.37 6.15
CA ALA A 37 -7.36 22.60 5.85
C ALA A 37 -6.78 23.31 7.10
N PRO A 38 -7.48 23.39 8.24
CA PRO A 38 -6.94 23.96 9.48
C PRO A 38 -5.75 23.18 10.06
N TYR A 39 -5.60 21.90 9.72
CA TYR A 39 -4.50 21.06 10.21
C TYR A 39 -3.27 21.12 9.31
N LEU A 40 -3.45 21.42 8.02
CA LEU A 40 -2.33 21.56 7.07
C LEU A 40 -1.44 22.76 7.39
N GLU A 41 -1.99 23.83 7.95
CA GLU A 41 -1.21 25.00 8.38
C GLU A 41 -0.23 24.64 9.51
N ARG A 42 -0.64 23.74 10.41
CA ARG A 42 0.20 23.24 11.51
C ARG A 42 1.39 22.40 11.05
N LEU A 43 1.32 21.80 9.85
CA LEU A 43 2.44 21.06 9.28
C LEU A 43 3.67 21.96 9.06
N TYR A 44 3.47 23.27 8.80
CA TYR A 44 4.57 24.21 8.60
C TYR A 44 5.23 24.70 9.88
N GLU A 45 4.54 24.55 11.01
CA GLU A 45 5.08 24.91 12.32
C GLU A 45 6.16 23.90 12.74
N VAL A 46 6.10 22.66 12.24
CA VAL A 46 7.05 21.59 12.53
C VAL A 46 8.02 21.40 11.38
N LYS A 47 9.20 22.05 11.46
CA LYS A 47 10.20 22.08 10.40
C LYS A 47 10.66 20.69 9.96
N GLU A 48 10.83 19.78 10.91
CA GLU A 48 11.30 18.41 10.71
C GLU A 48 10.33 17.60 9.84
N LEU A 49 9.03 17.92 9.85
CA LEU A 49 7.99 17.18 9.13
C LEU A 49 8.13 17.25 7.61
N LEU A 50 8.63 18.37 7.07
CA LEU A 50 8.83 18.53 5.63
C LEU A 50 9.88 17.55 5.08
N SER A 51 10.81 17.09 5.91
CA SER A 51 11.81 16.10 5.51
C SER A 51 11.19 14.75 5.17
N LEU A 52 10.02 14.42 5.73
CA LEU A 52 9.28 13.22 5.40
C LEU A 52 8.80 13.19 3.93
N SER A 53 8.72 14.35 3.26
CA SER A 53 8.39 14.41 1.83
C SER A 53 9.46 13.75 0.96
N GLU A 54 10.68 13.65 1.46
CA GLU A 54 11.78 13.00 0.77
C GLU A 54 11.89 11.52 1.13
N ILE A 55 11.09 11.00 2.07
CA ILE A 55 11.23 9.62 2.57
C ILE A 55 10.10 8.77 2.02
N ILE A 56 10.47 7.64 1.43
CA ILE A 56 9.54 6.59 1.00
C ILE A 56 9.83 5.36 1.85
N SER A 57 8.85 4.87 2.61
CA SER A 57 8.98 3.69 3.45
C SER A 57 7.74 2.82 3.26
N ASP A 58 7.94 1.51 3.09
CA ASP A 58 6.88 0.55 2.75
C ASP A 58 6.05 0.98 1.52
N GLY A 59 6.71 1.58 0.53
CA GLY A 59 6.10 2.01 -0.73
C GLY A 59 5.26 3.28 -0.63
N GLU A 60 5.23 3.94 0.53
CA GLU A 60 4.47 5.16 0.76
C GLU A 60 5.37 6.34 1.13
N ASN A 61 5.03 7.52 0.59
CA ASN A 61 5.66 8.76 1.00
C ASN A 61 5.26 9.09 2.45
N GLN A 62 6.24 9.36 3.32
CA GLN A 62 5.97 9.46 4.75
C GLN A 62 5.26 10.77 5.14
N LEU A 63 5.40 11.84 4.37
CA LEU A 63 4.58 13.04 4.56
C LEU A 63 3.12 12.77 4.15
N TYR A 64 2.92 12.05 3.05
CA TYR A 64 1.59 11.63 2.63
C TYR A 64 0.92 10.72 3.66
N HIS A 65 1.64 9.78 4.28
CA HIS A 65 1.15 8.96 5.40
C HIS A 65 0.60 9.82 6.55
N VAL A 66 1.36 10.83 6.98
CA VAL A 66 0.91 11.77 8.03
C VAL A 66 -0.35 12.54 7.61
N ILE A 67 -0.39 13.05 6.37
CA ILE A 67 -1.58 13.73 5.84
C ILE A 67 -2.78 12.79 5.81
N ARG A 68 -2.58 11.53 5.41
CA ARG A 68 -3.65 10.53 5.37
C ARG A 68 -4.18 10.22 6.76
N MET A 69 -3.31 10.08 7.75
CA MET A 69 -3.74 9.93 9.15
C MET A 69 -4.49 11.17 9.66
N LEU A 70 -4.10 12.38 9.24
CA LEU A 70 -4.83 13.61 9.59
C LEU A 70 -6.24 13.63 8.99
N GLU A 71 -6.43 13.14 7.76
CA GLU A 71 -7.76 12.98 7.16
C GLU A 71 -8.64 12.05 7.96
N ILE A 72 -8.11 10.90 8.37
CA ILE A 72 -8.87 9.95 9.17
C ILE A 72 -9.16 10.56 10.55
N ALA A 73 -8.16 11.18 11.19
CA ALA A 73 -8.32 11.85 12.48
C ALA A 73 -9.38 12.96 12.42
N ALA A 74 -9.40 13.76 11.35
CA ALA A 74 -10.39 14.81 11.11
C ALA A 74 -11.81 14.25 11.05
N SER A 75 -12.00 13.08 10.43
CA SER A 75 -13.30 12.42 10.30
C SER A 75 -13.87 11.83 11.61
N ILE A 76 -13.08 11.72 12.67
CA ILE A 76 -13.56 11.22 13.98
C ILE A 76 -14.41 12.31 14.66
N PRO A 77 -15.68 12.02 15.03
CA PRO A 77 -16.55 12.96 15.71
C PRO A 77 -16.06 13.32 17.12
N ASP A 78 -16.22 14.57 17.54
CA ASP A 78 -15.80 15.05 18.87
C ASP A 78 -16.46 14.26 20.01
N SER A 79 -17.71 13.82 19.83
CA SER A 79 -18.43 12.98 20.81
C SER A 79 -17.75 11.63 21.09
N VAL A 80 -16.97 11.11 20.12
CA VAL A 80 -16.17 9.89 20.29
C VAL A 80 -14.89 10.22 21.05
N LEU A 81 -14.24 11.34 20.71
CA LEU A 81 -13.03 11.81 21.38
C LEU A 81 -13.28 12.15 22.85
N GLU A 82 -14.40 12.78 23.17
CA GLU A 82 -14.86 13.06 24.53
C GLU A 82 -15.03 11.77 25.36
N LYS A 83 -15.65 10.73 24.80
CA LYS A 83 -15.77 9.42 25.45
C LYS A 83 -14.41 8.78 25.75
N LEU A 84 -13.42 9.05 24.90
CA LEU A 84 -12.04 8.63 25.07
C LEU A 84 -11.20 9.59 25.94
N LYS A 85 -11.76 10.74 26.34
CA LYS A 85 -11.08 11.81 27.08
C LYS A 85 -9.85 12.36 26.36
N ILE A 86 -9.95 12.45 25.04
CA ILE A 86 -8.92 12.99 24.13
C ILE A 86 -9.49 14.28 23.54
N SER A 87 -8.70 15.35 23.49
CA SER A 87 -9.05 16.54 22.72
C SER A 87 -8.65 16.37 21.25
N LYS A 88 -9.38 17.04 20.34
CA LYS A 88 -9.03 17.04 18.91
C LYS A 88 -7.59 17.54 18.68
N ASP A 89 -7.17 18.54 19.43
CA ASP A 89 -5.83 19.10 19.37
C ASP A 89 -4.74 18.08 19.78
N GLU A 90 -4.94 17.34 20.87
CA GLU A 90 -4.04 16.25 21.28
C GLU A 90 -3.94 15.17 20.20
N LEU A 91 -5.06 14.81 19.55
CA LEU A 91 -5.07 13.82 18.47
C LEU A 91 -4.26 14.30 17.27
N VAL A 92 -4.55 15.51 16.78
CA VAL A 92 -3.86 16.09 15.62
C VAL A 92 -2.36 16.25 15.91
N THR A 93 -2.00 16.75 17.09
CA THR A 93 -0.60 16.88 17.50
C THR A 93 0.07 15.50 17.58
N GLY A 94 -0.60 14.50 18.15
CA GLY A 94 -0.10 13.12 18.17
C GLY A 94 0.18 12.57 16.77
N VAL A 95 -0.73 12.80 15.82
CA VAL A 95 -0.55 12.38 14.41
C VAL A 95 0.63 13.09 13.76
N ILE A 96 0.79 14.39 13.96
CA ILE A 96 1.90 15.16 13.36
C ILE A 96 3.26 14.63 13.84
N PHE A 97 3.38 14.28 15.12
CA PHE A 97 4.66 13.93 15.72
C PHE A 97 4.97 12.43 15.77
N HIS A 98 4.05 11.51 15.44
CA HIS A 98 4.30 10.07 15.63
C HIS A 98 5.53 9.58 14.83
N ASP A 99 5.64 9.98 13.56
CA ASP A 99 6.68 9.54 12.62
C ASP A 99 7.62 10.65 12.17
N VAL A 100 7.58 11.85 12.78
CA VAL A 100 8.41 13.00 12.36
C VAL A 100 9.92 12.74 12.43
N GLY A 101 10.35 11.80 13.27
CA GLY A 101 11.74 11.40 13.41
C GLY A 101 12.20 10.33 12.42
N LYS A 102 11.36 9.91 11.47
CA LYS A 102 11.72 8.89 10.48
C LYS A 102 12.78 9.45 9.53
N GLY A 103 13.86 8.70 9.31
CA GLY A 103 15.00 9.12 8.50
C GLY A 103 15.26 8.22 7.29
N LYS A 104 16.40 8.47 6.63
CA LYS A 104 16.80 7.78 5.38
C LYS A 104 17.15 6.30 5.61
N GLU A 105 17.37 5.90 6.85
CA GLU A 105 17.69 4.53 7.25
C GLU A 105 16.56 3.53 6.99
N VAL A 106 15.32 3.99 6.86
CA VAL A 106 14.15 3.18 6.50
C VAL A 106 13.57 3.58 5.13
N ASP A 107 14.34 4.35 4.35
CA ASP A 107 13.95 4.72 2.99
C ASP A 107 14.14 3.54 2.03
N ASP A 108 13.08 3.10 1.37
CA ASP A 108 13.06 1.95 0.46
C ASP A 108 14.15 2.02 -0.62
N ARG A 109 14.58 3.22 -1.02
CA ARG A 109 15.61 3.42 -2.06
C ARG A 109 17.02 3.14 -1.55
N HIS A 110 17.23 3.16 -0.23
CA HIS A 110 18.53 3.04 0.42
C HIS A 110 18.58 1.96 1.50
N PHE A 111 17.44 1.34 1.80
CA PHE A 111 17.28 0.35 2.85
C PHE A 111 18.11 -0.91 2.56
N ASP A 112 18.76 -1.41 3.61
CA ASP A 112 19.56 -2.63 3.59
C ASP A 112 19.10 -3.56 4.71
N SER A 113 18.38 -4.62 4.33
CA SER A 113 17.80 -5.57 5.28
C SER A 113 18.85 -6.31 6.11
N SER A 114 20.10 -6.39 5.64
CA SER A 114 21.19 -7.04 6.38
C SER A 114 21.63 -6.25 7.62
N LYS A 115 21.29 -4.95 7.68
CA LYS A 115 21.58 -4.08 8.83
C LYS A 115 20.51 -4.15 9.92
N VAL A 116 19.42 -4.89 9.67
CA VAL A 116 18.33 -5.03 10.63
C VAL A 116 18.80 -5.91 11.79
N THR A 117 18.79 -5.35 13.00
CA THR A 117 19.25 -6.05 14.20
C THR A 117 18.32 -5.82 15.38
N LYS A 118 18.34 -6.74 16.33
CA LYS A 118 17.68 -6.54 17.62
C LYS A 118 18.43 -5.49 18.41
N GLY A 119 17.75 -4.40 18.74
CA GLY A 119 18.28 -3.31 19.54
C GLY A 119 17.76 -3.33 20.98
N SER A 120 17.92 -2.19 21.66
CA SER A 120 17.37 -1.96 22.99
C SER A 120 16.67 -0.62 23.05
N VAL A 121 15.55 -0.56 23.78
CA VAL A 121 14.82 0.69 23.96
C VAL A 121 15.73 1.74 24.62
N PRO A 122 15.78 2.98 24.09
CA PRO A 122 16.51 4.08 24.72
C PRO A 122 16.08 4.30 26.17
N VAL A 123 17.05 4.55 27.06
CA VAL A 123 16.82 4.68 28.51
C VAL A 123 15.73 5.70 28.84
N PHE A 124 15.69 6.82 28.11
CA PHE A 124 14.71 7.87 28.33
C PHE A 124 13.27 7.50 27.93
N LEU A 125 13.04 6.41 27.19
CA LEU A 125 11.70 5.90 26.88
C LEU A 125 11.26 4.79 27.85
N ARG A 126 12.20 4.16 28.58
CA ARG A 126 11.92 3.04 29.50
C ARG A 126 11.05 3.40 30.70
N HIS A 127 10.89 4.69 30.99
CA HIS A 127 10.00 5.15 32.05
C HIS A 127 8.51 4.94 31.70
N TYR A 128 8.17 4.77 30.42
CA TYR A 128 6.81 4.41 30.03
C TYR A 128 6.52 2.93 30.33
N PRO A 129 5.39 2.60 30.97
CA PRO A 129 5.03 1.23 31.29
C PRO A 129 5.02 0.33 30.05
N GLY A 130 5.60 -0.86 30.17
CA GLY A 130 5.66 -1.85 29.08
C GLY A 130 6.89 -1.73 28.16
N MET A 131 7.55 -0.57 28.10
CA MET A 131 8.72 -0.35 27.24
C MET A 131 9.95 -1.21 27.59
N ASN A 132 10.01 -1.80 28.78
CA ASN A 132 11.08 -2.74 29.12
C ASN A 132 10.92 -4.12 28.46
N TRP A 133 9.75 -4.41 27.89
CA TRP A 133 9.38 -5.72 27.35
C TRP A 133 9.14 -5.70 25.84
N VAL A 134 9.22 -4.53 25.20
CA VAL A 134 9.02 -4.40 23.76
C VAL A 134 10.23 -4.95 23.01
N GLU A 135 9.96 -5.55 21.86
CA GLU A 135 11.01 -5.88 20.91
C GLU A 135 11.44 -4.63 20.16
N TRP A 136 12.68 -4.19 20.38
CA TRP A 136 13.26 -3.06 19.65
C TRP A 136 14.04 -3.55 18.44
N VAL A 137 13.71 -3.06 17.25
CA VAL A 137 14.35 -3.45 15.99
C VAL A 137 14.97 -2.21 15.36
N VAL A 138 16.26 -2.27 15.11
CA VAL A 138 17.03 -1.19 14.49
C VAL A 138 17.17 -1.49 13.00
N PRO A 139 16.95 -0.52 12.09
CA PRO A 139 16.63 0.89 12.36
C PRO A 139 15.12 1.20 12.51
N PHE A 140 14.23 0.21 12.36
CA PHE A 140 12.78 0.42 12.27
C PHE A 140 12.11 1.14 13.44
N HIS A 141 12.70 1.12 14.64
CA HIS A 141 12.15 1.80 15.82
C HIS A 141 12.94 3.04 16.21
N ASP A 142 14.05 3.36 15.56
CA ASP A 142 14.87 4.52 15.92
C ASP A 142 14.12 5.84 15.70
N HIS A 143 13.20 5.87 14.72
CA HIS A 143 12.34 7.03 14.50
C HIS A 143 11.45 7.33 15.71
N ILE A 144 11.03 6.34 16.50
CA ILE A 144 10.22 6.57 17.71
C ILE A 144 10.99 7.44 18.71
N ALA A 145 12.29 7.14 18.88
CA ALA A 145 13.18 7.86 19.76
C ALA A 145 13.42 9.29 19.25
N ALA A 146 13.67 9.44 17.95
CA ALA A 146 13.84 10.74 17.30
C ALA A 146 12.57 11.58 17.37
N SER A 147 11.41 11.02 17.00
CA SER A 147 10.08 11.62 17.08
C SER A 147 9.78 12.13 18.49
N TYR A 148 10.07 11.33 19.51
CA TYR A 148 9.87 11.72 20.91
C TYR A 148 10.72 12.94 21.29
N LEU A 149 12.00 12.95 20.92
CA LEU A 149 12.90 14.07 21.22
C LEU A 149 12.47 15.35 20.49
N ILE A 150 12.01 15.22 19.25
CA ILE A 150 11.44 16.33 18.46
C ILE A 150 10.17 16.83 19.16
N ALA A 151 9.20 15.97 19.47
CA ALA A 151 7.97 16.36 20.17
C ALA A 151 8.25 17.06 21.52
N LYS A 152 9.26 16.61 22.26
CA LYS A 152 9.68 17.24 23.52
C LYS A 152 10.24 18.66 23.31
N LYS A 153 10.98 18.89 22.23
CA LYS A 153 11.51 20.21 21.84
C LYS A 153 10.37 21.19 21.49
N TYR A 154 9.27 20.69 20.93
CA TYR A 154 8.06 21.48 20.67
C TYR A 154 7.12 21.61 21.88
N HIS A 155 7.57 21.20 23.08
CA HIS A 155 6.80 21.30 24.33
C HIS A 155 5.43 20.60 24.28
N CYS A 156 5.31 19.52 23.51
CA CYS A 156 4.10 18.71 23.45
C CYS A 156 3.70 18.19 24.84
N SER A 157 2.38 18.05 25.07
CA SER A 157 1.85 17.56 26.34
C SER A 157 2.34 16.14 26.66
N ILE A 158 2.34 15.76 27.94
CA ILE A 158 2.81 14.44 28.37
C ILE A 158 2.02 13.27 27.72
N ARG A 159 0.75 13.51 27.39
CA ARG A 159 -0.11 12.53 26.69
C ARG A 159 0.32 12.36 25.25
N VAL A 160 0.67 13.45 24.56
CA VAL A 160 1.21 13.41 23.20
C VAL A 160 2.58 12.71 23.21
N LEU A 161 3.45 13.03 24.17
CA LEU A 161 4.75 12.37 24.32
C LEU A 161 4.60 10.85 24.56
N GLU A 162 3.65 10.44 25.41
CA GLU A 162 3.31 9.02 25.60
C GLU A 162 2.83 8.37 24.30
N ALA A 163 1.95 9.04 23.55
CA ALA A 163 1.42 8.51 22.30
C ALA A 163 2.51 8.31 21.25
N VAL A 164 3.39 9.30 21.07
CA VAL A 164 4.55 9.20 20.18
C VAL A 164 5.47 8.07 20.62
N ALA A 165 5.75 7.93 21.91
CA ALA A 165 6.61 6.86 22.41
C ALA A 165 5.99 5.46 22.17
N LEU A 166 4.68 5.30 22.37
CA LEU A 166 4.06 3.98 22.47
C LEU A 166 3.29 3.51 21.23
N HIS A 167 3.09 4.32 20.19
CA HIS A 167 2.18 3.97 19.08
C HIS A 167 2.50 2.63 18.38
N HIS A 168 3.77 2.23 18.24
CA HIS A 168 4.15 0.91 17.71
C HIS A 168 3.99 -0.25 18.71
N HIS A 169 3.78 0.04 19.99
CA HIS A 169 3.90 -0.93 21.08
C HIS A 169 2.69 -0.99 22.02
N VAL A 170 1.73 -0.10 21.84
CA VAL A 170 0.57 0.02 22.70
C VAL A 170 -0.44 -1.09 22.41
N LYS A 171 -0.96 -1.68 23.47
CA LYS A 171 -2.05 -2.64 23.42
C LYS A 171 -3.36 -1.95 23.10
N ILE A 172 -3.85 -2.18 21.88
CA ILE A 172 -5.15 -1.73 21.43
C ILE A 172 -6.25 -2.51 22.16
N ARG A 173 -7.07 -1.81 22.95
CA ARG A 173 -8.17 -2.44 23.71
C ARG A 173 -9.44 -2.51 22.85
N PRO A 174 -10.24 -3.58 22.97
CA PRO A 174 -11.48 -3.73 22.19
C PRO A 174 -12.43 -2.54 22.34
N ARG A 175 -12.53 -1.95 23.54
CA ARG A 175 -13.37 -0.77 23.78
C ARG A 175 -12.94 0.44 22.92
N THR A 176 -11.65 0.74 22.87
CA THR A 176 -11.13 1.86 22.07
C THR A 176 -11.28 1.58 20.59
N LEU A 177 -10.93 0.36 20.16
CA LEU A 177 -11.05 -0.07 18.77
C LEU A 177 -12.49 -0.03 18.27
N ASN A 178 -13.45 -0.50 19.06
CA ASN A 178 -14.87 -0.45 18.68
C ASN A 178 -15.37 0.99 18.60
N LEU A 179 -15.03 1.85 19.57
CA LEU A 179 -15.45 3.27 19.53
C LEU A 179 -14.94 3.99 18.28
N ILE A 180 -13.64 3.86 17.97
CA ILE A 180 -13.07 4.47 16.77
C ILE A 180 -13.60 3.79 15.51
N GLY A 181 -13.59 2.46 15.47
CA GLY A 181 -13.96 1.71 14.28
C GLY A 181 -15.44 1.81 13.93
N ASP A 182 -16.34 1.94 14.90
CA ASP A 182 -17.76 2.23 14.65
C ASP A 182 -17.94 3.64 14.08
N SER A 183 -17.20 4.62 14.62
CA SER A 183 -17.25 6.01 14.13
C SER A 183 -16.76 6.17 12.69
N LEU A 184 -15.76 5.37 12.31
CA LEU A 184 -15.19 5.32 10.96
C LEU A 184 -15.90 4.30 10.05
N GLN A 185 -16.96 3.66 10.53
CA GLN A 185 -17.71 2.62 9.80
C GLN A 185 -16.83 1.45 9.30
N LEU A 186 -15.79 1.10 10.06
CA LEU A 186 -14.90 -0.01 9.73
C LEU A 186 -15.66 -1.34 9.82
N SER A 187 -15.41 -2.21 8.85
CA SER A 187 -15.89 -3.59 8.89
C SER A 187 -15.30 -4.36 10.07
N SER A 188 -15.97 -5.42 10.49
CA SER A 188 -15.46 -6.33 11.52
C SER A 188 -14.11 -6.94 11.13
N MET A 189 -13.87 -7.19 9.85
CA MET A 189 -12.61 -7.70 9.33
C MET A 189 -11.46 -6.71 9.56
N VAL A 190 -11.65 -5.43 9.21
CA VAL A 190 -10.61 -4.39 9.43
C VAL A 190 -10.31 -4.24 10.93
N LYS A 191 -11.34 -4.29 11.79
CA LYS A 191 -11.14 -4.28 13.24
C LYS A 191 -10.35 -5.51 13.72
N LEU A 192 -10.64 -6.70 13.20
CA LEU A 192 -9.89 -7.92 13.54
C LEU A 192 -8.44 -7.83 13.08
N ASP A 193 -8.18 -7.33 11.87
CA ASP A 193 -6.82 -7.12 11.37
C ASP A 193 -6.04 -6.16 12.27
N ILE A 194 -6.68 -5.07 12.72
CA ILE A 194 -6.06 -4.13 13.64
C ILE A 194 -5.75 -4.79 14.99
N PHE A 195 -6.68 -5.59 15.50
CA PHE A 195 -6.55 -6.25 16.78
C PHE A 195 -5.46 -7.35 16.78
N HIS A 196 -5.28 -8.02 15.65
CA HIS A 196 -4.33 -9.12 15.49
C HIS A 196 -3.02 -8.74 14.79
N TYR A 197 -2.83 -7.47 14.44
CA TYR A 197 -1.59 -6.99 13.86
C TYR A 197 -0.44 -7.18 14.86
N ASN A 198 0.57 -7.97 14.47
CA ASN A 198 1.78 -8.33 15.24
C ASN A 198 1.64 -8.29 16.79
N PRO A 199 0.88 -9.22 17.39
CA PRO A 199 0.46 -9.15 18.80
C PRO A 199 1.61 -9.14 19.81
N VAL A 200 2.78 -9.63 19.41
CA VAL A 200 4.00 -9.70 20.23
C VAL A 200 4.58 -8.31 20.50
N GLN A 201 4.32 -7.33 19.63
CA GLN A 201 4.79 -5.96 19.78
C GLN A 201 3.87 -5.11 20.67
N TYR A 202 2.60 -5.51 20.87
CA TYR A 202 1.57 -4.76 21.61
C TYR A 202 1.50 -5.11 23.10
N VAL A 203 2.56 -4.75 23.83
CA VAL A 203 2.73 -5.07 25.25
C VAL A 203 2.50 -3.88 26.19
N ALA A 204 2.57 -2.64 25.71
CA ALA A 204 2.45 -1.47 26.56
C ALA A 204 0.97 -1.12 26.84
N PRO A 205 0.56 -0.83 28.09
CA PRO A 205 -0.84 -0.56 28.40
C PRO A 205 -1.37 0.72 27.76
N GLY A 206 -0.55 1.79 27.75
CA GLY A 206 -0.78 3.11 27.14
C GLY A 206 -2.09 3.84 27.48
N GLY A 207 -2.09 5.15 27.28
CA GLY A 207 -3.31 5.96 27.27
C GLY A 207 -4.21 5.71 26.06
N ASN A 208 -5.41 6.30 26.07
CA ASN A 208 -6.33 6.21 24.93
C ASN A 208 -5.77 6.91 23.69
N LEU A 209 -5.04 8.02 23.84
CA LEU A 209 -4.43 8.73 22.72
C LEU A 209 -3.43 7.85 21.97
N ALA A 210 -2.53 7.18 22.69
CA ALA A 210 -1.57 6.23 22.10
C ALA A 210 -2.29 5.13 21.30
N GLN A 211 -3.36 4.57 21.86
CA GLN A 211 -4.16 3.55 21.18
C GLN A 211 -4.84 4.09 19.92
N VAL A 212 -5.37 5.33 19.94
CA VAL A 212 -5.98 5.93 18.73
C VAL A 212 -4.92 6.16 17.66
N ILE A 213 -3.75 6.70 18.00
CA ILE A 213 -2.65 6.87 17.03
C ILE A 213 -2.24 5.51 16.42
N ALA A 214 -2.10 4.47 17.24
CA ALA A 214 -1.81 3.12 16.75
C ALA A 214 -2.89 2.55 15.82
N ILE A 215 -4.17 2.76 16.14
CA ILE A 215 -5.29 2.37 15.28
C ILE A 215 -5.22 3.09 13.93
N LEU A 216 -4.96 4.41 13.93
CA LEU A 216 -4.87 5.21 12.71
C LEU A 216 -3.68 4.82 11.84
N ASP A 217 -2.54 4.53 12.45
CA ASP A 217 -1.33 4.12 11.75
C ASP A 217 -1.52 2.74 11.10
N GLN A 218 -2.07 1.78 11.84
CA GLN A 218 -2.42 0.48 11.29
C GLN A 218 -3.50 0.55 10.20
N LEU A 219 -4.48 1.45 10.32
CA LEU A 219 -5.45 1.68 9.25
C LEU A 219 -4.76 2.12 7.97
N CYS A 220 -3.77 3.01 8.05
CA CYS A 220 -2.98 3.40 6.89
C CYS A 220 -2.17 2.22 6.35
N ALA A 221 -1.56 1.40 7.20
CA ALA A 221 -0.88 0.18 6.78
C ALA A 221 -1.80 -0.83 6.07
N ILE A 222 -3.03 -0.98 6.56
CA ILE A 222 -4.07 -1.82 5.95
C ILE A 222 -4.53 -1.20 4.62
N GLU A 223 -4.77 0.11 4.56
CA GLU A 223 -5.09 0.83 3.33
C GLU A 223 -3.97 0.69 2.28
N ARG A 224 -2.69 0.75 2.67
CA ARG A 224 -1.55 0.48 1.77
C ARG A 224 -1.64 -0.92 1.16
N LYS A 225 -1.90 -1.93 1.99
CA LYS A 225 -2.11 -3.33 1.54
C LYS A 225 -3.29 -3.45 0.56
N PHE A 226 -4.39 -2.75 0.80
CA PHE A 226 -5.58 -2.79 -0.07
C PHE A 226 -5.47 -1.94 -1.33
N ARG A 227 -4.74 -0.81 -1.29
CA ARG A 227 -4.58 0.12 -2.42
C ARG A 227 -3.49 -0.28 -3.40
N GLY A 228 -2.64 -1.27 -3.06
CA GLY A 228 -1.52 -1.65 -3.91
C GLY A 228 -0.46 -0.54 -4.04
N PHE A 229 -0.39 0.40 -3.09
CA PHE A 229 0.73 1.35 -3.06
C PHE A 229 1.96 0.63 -2.52
N SER A 230 2.74 0.09 -3.44
CA SER A 230 4.15 -0.19 -3.23
C SER A 230 4.76 -0.40 -4.60
N GLY A 231 5.89 0.25 -4.89
CA GLY A 231 6.29 0.38 -6.28
C GLY A 231 7.78 0.47 -6.55
N LEU A 232 8.64 0.13 -5.58
CA LEU A 232 10.05 -0.24 -5.81
C LEU A 232 10.56 -1.28 -4.78
N GLY A 233 9.89 -1.42 -3.62
CA GLY A 233 10.16 -2.47 -2.60
C GLY A 233 9.22 -3.68 -2.65
N LEU A 234 8.43 -3.85 -3.71
CA LEU A 234 7.52 -4.99 -3.83
C LEU A 234 8.25 -6.29 -4.12
N GLU A 235 7.75 -7.39 -3.55
CA GLU A 235 8.05 -8.72 -4.06
C GLU A 235 7.77 -8.76 -5.57
N PRO A 236 8.68 -9.31 -6.40
CA PRO A 236 8.56 -9.31 -7.87
C PRO A 236 7.22 -9.83 -8.41
N GLN A 237 6.49 -10.59 -7.60
CA GLN A 237 5.19 -11.17 -7.91
C GLN A 237 4.03 -10.16 -7.87
N GLN A 238 4.16 -9.09 -7.09
CA GLN A 238 3.15 -8.04 -6.97
C GLN A 238 3.35 -6.95 -8.03
N ILE A 239 4.60 -6.58 -8.33
CA ILE A 239 4.92 -5.72 -9.48
C ILE A 239 4.43 -6.39 -10.77
N GLU A 240 4.65 -7.70 -10.90
CA GLU A 240 4.14 -8.51 -12.00
C GLU A 240 2.61 -8.45 -12.10
N TYR A 241 1.93 -8.57 -10.96
CA TYR A 241 0.47 -8.53 -10.92
C TYR A 241 -0.08 -7.22 -11.52
N GLU A 242 0.45 -6.08 -11.05
CA GLU A 242 -0.04 -4.77 -11.45
C GLU A 242 0.30 -4.44 -12.90
N VAL A 243 1.55 -4.68 -13.32
CA VAL A 243 1.98 -4.36 -14.68
C VAL A 243 1.23 -5.20 -15.71
N VAL A 244 0.97 -6.49 -15.43
CA VAL A 244 0.18 -7.33 -16.32
C VAL A 244 -1.25 -6.83 -16.42
N ARG A 245 -1.87 -6.47 -15.30
CA ARG A 245 -3.24 -5.91 -15.29
C ARG A 245 -3.33 -4.65 -16.13
N ASP A 246 -2.39 -3.73 -15.96
CA ASP A 246 -2.37 -2.46 -16.68
C ASP A 246 -2.10 -2.68 -18.17
N LEU A 247 -1.24 -3.64 -18.54
CA LEU A 247 -0.94 -4.01 -19.93
C LEU A 247 -2.15 -4.61 -20.65
N VAL A 248 -2.89 -5.52 -20.01
CA VAL A 248 -4.02 -6.21 -20.67
C VAL A 248 -5.28 -5.35 -20.74
N ILE A 249 -5.47 -4.41 -19.81
CA ILE A 249 -6.56 -3.43 -19.85
C ILE A 249 -6.20 -2.24 -20.78
N GLY A 250 -4.92 -2.06 -21.11
CA GLY A 250 -4.44 -1.01 -22.00
C GLY A 250 -4.23 0.34 -21.31
N ILE A 251 -3.96 0.32 -20.00
CA ILE A 251 -3.57 1.50 -19.21
C ILE A 251 -2.09 1.84 -19.47
N THR A 252 -1.26 0.81 -19.66
CA THR A 252 0.17 0.95 -19.94
C THR A 252 0.59 0.13 -21.16
N ASP A 253 1.84 0.29 -21.59
CA ASP A 253 2.42 -0.39 -22.74
C ASP A 253 3.78 -1.05 -22.42
N ASN A 254 4.49 -1.51 -23.45
CA ASN A 254 5.77 -2.20 -23.30
C ASN A 254 6.94 -1.30 -22.86
N LYS A 255 6.70 -0.01 -22.62
CA LYS A 255 7.67 0.94 -22.07
C LYS A 255 7.44 1.20 -20.58
N ASP A 256 6.54 0.45 -19.94
CA ASP A 256 6.32 0.59 -18.51
C ASP A 256 7.61 0.32 -17.71
N PRO A 257 8.09 1.26 -16.88
CA PRO A 257 9.35 1.10 -16.16
C PRO A 257 9.34 -0.07 -15.17
N ARG A 258 8.17 -0.57 -14.76
CA ARG A 258 8.05 -1.76 -13.90
C ARG A 258 8.51 -3.03 -14.61
N LEU A 259 8.48 -3.08 -15.94
CA LEU A 259 8.98 -4.21 -16.72
C LEU A 259 10.50 -4.38 -16.59
N ASP A 260 11.24 -3.26 -16.55
CA ASP A 260 12.69 -3.26 -16.35
C ASP A 260 13.07 -3.77 -14.95
N VAL A 261 12.30 -3.37 -13.93
CA VAL A 261 12.46 -3.87 -12.55
C VAL A 261 12.25 -5.39 -12.47
N LEU A 262 11.32 -5.92 -13.25
CA LEU A 262 11.07 -7.36 -13.35
C LEU A 262 12.07 -8.10 -14.26
N GLY A 263 12.99 -7.39 -14.92
CA GLY A 263 13.90 -7.94 -15.91
C GLY A 263 13.18 -8.50 -17.14
N VAL A 264 11.97 -8.01 -17.45
CA VAL A 264 11.14 -8.49 -18.56
C VAL A 264 11.18 -7.47 -19.70
N SER A 265 11.50 -7.94 -20.90
CA SER A 265 11.45 -7.11 -22.11
C SER A 265 10.32 -7.57 -23.03
N LEU A 266 9.40 -6.65 -23.33
CA LEU A 266 8.24 -6.86 -24.20
C LEU A 266 8.35 -6.00 -25.48
N LYS A 267 7.83 -6.52 -26.59
CA LYS A 267 7.67 -5.83 -27.88
C LYS A 267 6.32 -5.09 -27.96
N GLY A 268 5.39 -5.35 -27.03
CA GLY A 268 4.06 -4.75 -26.98
C GLY A 268 3.00 -5.50 -27.78
N ASN A 269 3.42 -6.47 -28.60
CA ASN A 269 2.55 -7.30 -29.42
C ASN A 269 2.47 -8.74 -28.92
N GLU A 270 2.90 -9.03 -27.69
CA GLU A 270 2.89 -10.36 -27.08
C GLU A 270 1.50 -11.02 -27.12
N SER A 271 1.50 -12.34 -27.18
CA SER A 271 0.26 -13.12 -27.15
C SER A 271 -0.28 -13.15 -25.72
N VAL A 272 -1.60 -13.27 -25.59
CA VAL A 272 -2.25 -13.34 -24.28
C VAL A 272 -3.06 -14.62 -24.20
N ILE A 273 -2.93 -15.37 -23.10
CA ILE A 273 -3.83 -16.47 -22.75
C ILE A 273 -4.69 -16.00 -21.59
N LEU A 274 -6.01 -16.13 -21.71
CA LEU A 274 -6.96 -15.90 -20.62
C LEU A 274 -7.43 -17.25 -20.08
N PHE A 275 -7.50 -17.34 -18.74
CA PHE A 275 -8.13 -18.43 -18.01
C PHE A 275 -9.27 -17.89 -17.16
N ASP A 276 -10.48 -18.36 -17.41
CA ASP A 276 -11.71 -17.93 -16.74
C ASP A 276 -12.33 -19.14 -16.01
N LEU A 277 -12.46 -19.05 -14.68
CA LEU A 277 -12.94 -20.16 -13.86
C LEU A 277 -14.46 -20.34 -14.01
N LYS A 278 -14.88 -21.56 -14.33
CA LYS A 278 -16.31 -21.90 -14.41
C LYS A 278 -16.92 -21.95 -13.02
N ALA A 279 -18.09 -21.32 -12.88
CA ALA A 279 -18.93 -21.33 -11.68
C ALA A 279 -18.25 -20.78 -10.40
N PHE A 280 -17.17 -20.01 -10.53
CA PHE A 280 -16.47 -19.43 -9.38
C PHE A 280 -17.39 -18.52 -8.54
N GLY A 281 -18.31 -17.78 -9.17
CA GLY A 281 -19.32 -17.00 -8.45
C GLY A 281 -20.20 -17.84 -7.51
N SER A 282 -20.36 -19.15 -7.73
CA SER A 282 -21.05 -20.04 -6.78
C SER A 282 -20.15 -20.39 -5.60
N PHE A 283 -18.85 -20.60 -5.84
CA PHE A 283 -17.86 -20.78 -4.79
C PHE A 283 -17.78 -19.57 -3.87
N VAL A 284 -17.75 -18.35 -4.44
CA VAL A 284 -17.76 -17.08 -3.67
C VAL A 284 -18.99 -16.96 -2.76
N LYS A 285 -20.15 -17.47 -3.18
CA LYS A 285 -21.37 -17.44 -2.35
C LYS A 285 -21.37 -18.44 -1.20
N MET A 286 -20.57 -19.50 -1.30
CA MET A 286 -20.55 -20.62 -0.36
C MET A 286 -19.35 -20.59 0.59
N HIS A 287 -18.38 -19.71 0.37
CA HIS A 287 -17.12 -19.66 1.11
C HIS A 287 -16.84 -18.24 1.61
N THR A 288 -15.99 -18.15 2.63
CA THR A 288 -15.54 -16.87 3.16
C THR A 288 -14.64 -16.14 2.16
N GLU A 289 -14.55 -14.82 2.28
CA GLU A 289 -13.64 -14.02 1.44
C GLU A 289 -12.18 -14.50 1.57
N TYR A 290 -11.77 -14.96 2.76
CA TYR A 290 -10.44 -15.53 2.99
C TYR A 290 -10.18 -16.79 2.15
N GLU A 291 -11.13 -17.73 2.15
CA GLU A 291 -11.04 -18.94 1.33
C GLU A 291 -11.06 -18.61 -0.17
N VAL A 292 -11.85 -17.63 -0.56
CA VAL A 292 -11.90 -17.09 -1.93
C VAL A 292 -10.56 -16.51 -2.35
N GLN A 293 -9.94 -15.67 -1.52
CA GLN A 293 -8.66 -15.04 -1.84
C GLN A 293 -7.50 -16.05 -1.80
N ASN A 294 -7.49 -16.99 -0.86
CA ASN A 294 -6.52 -18.07 -0.82
C ASN A 294 -6.62 -18.98 -2.06
N MET A 295 -7.84 -19.30 -2.49
CA MET A 295 -8.06 -20.07 -3.71
C MET A 295 -7.54 -19.29 -4.93
N LYS A 296 -7.81 -17.98 -4.99
CA LYS A 296 -7.33 -17.13 -6.09
C LYS A 296 -5.81 -17.10 -6.16
N ALA A 297 -5.15 -16.90 -5.03
CA ALA A 297 -3.69 -16.88 -4.91
C ALA A 297 -3.07 -18.24 -5.26
N SER A 298 -3.68 -19.33 -4.80
CA SER A 298 -3.24 -20.69 -5.10
C SER A 298 -3.29 -20.99 -6.60
N ILE A 299 -4.38 -20.62 -7.27
CA ILE A 299 -4.53 -20.77 -8.72
C ILE A 299 -3.50 -19.91 -9.46
N LEU A 300 -3.29 -18.65 -9.04
CA LEU A 300 -2.27 -17.79 -9.64
C LEU A 300 -0.87 -18.43 -9.59
N GLN A 301 -0.50 -19.02 -8.44
CA GLN A 301 0.78 -19.72 -8.28
C GLN A 301 0.86 -21.01 -9.11
N LEU A 302 -0.24 -21.76 -9.25
CA LEU A 302 -0.29 -22.92 -10.14
C LEU A 302 -0.03 -22.51 -11.59
N ILE A 303 -0.65 -21.42 -12.06
CA ILE A 303 -0.43 -20.90 -13.42
C ILE A 303 1.03 -20.50 -13.60
N ARG A 304 1.60 -19.73 -12.67
CA ARG A 304 3.03 -19.32 -12.68
C ARG A 304 3.99 -20.49 -12.82
N ASN A 305 3.75 -21.55 -12.06
CA ASN A 305 4.61 -22.76 -12.11
C ASN A 305 4.49 -23.52 -13.43
N MET A 306 3.38 -23.36 -14.16
CA MET A 306 3.06 -24.11 -15.38
C MET A 306 3.36 -23.34 -16.67
N VAL A 307 3.62 -22.04 -16.61
CA VAL A 307 4.08 -21.23 -17.76
C VAL A 307 5.61 -21.19 -17.83
N ARG A 308 6.21 -20.67 -18.91
CA ARG A 308 7.66 -20.80 -19.11
C ARG A 308 8.46 -20.07 -18.03
N VAL A 309 9.22 -20.83 -17.24
CA VAL A 309 10.32 -20.34 -16.40
C VAL A 309 11.62 -20.90 -16.98
N ASN A 310 12.26 -20.19 -17.91
CA ASN A 310 13.48 -20.69 -18.53
C ASN A 310 14.66 -20.46 -17.57
N ARG A 311 15.29 -21.53 -17.06
CA ARG A 311 16.38 -21.46 -16.06
C ARG A 311 17.73 -20.98 -16.60
N GLY A 312 17.81 -20.54 -17.86
CA GLY A 312 19.07 -20.16 -18.52
C GLY A 312 19.06 -18.83 -19.29
N CYS A 313 17.90 -18.22 -19.52
CA CYS A 313 17.77 -16.92 -20.20
C CYS A 313 16.70 -16.11 -19.48
N ARG A 314 16.90 -14.79 -19.33
CA ARG A 314 16.03 -13.83 -18.61
C ARG A 314 14.62 -13.64 -19.21
N GLU A 315 14.11 -14.59 -20.00
CA GLU A 315 12.78 -14.52 -20.60
C GLU A 315 11.78 -15.40 -19.83
N ARG A 316 10.83 -14.75 -19.16
CA ARG A 316 9.72 -15.40 -18.44
C ARG A 316 8.37 -14.86 -18.94
N ASP A 317 7.36 -15.71 -18.90
CA ASP A 317 5.97 -15.27 -19.08
C ASP A 317 5.53 -14.55 -17.79
N ILE A 318 4.66 -13.55 -17.93
CA ILE A 318 4.14 -12.77 -16.79
C ILE A 318 2.64 -13.05 -16.61
N VAL A 319 2.20 -13.12 -15.35
CA VAL A 319 0.86 -13.64 -15.01
C VAL A 319 0.19 -12.76 -13.95
N ALA A 320 -1.11 -12.51 -14.09
CA ALA A 320 -1.92 -11.85 -13.08
C ALA A 320 -3.37 -12.34 -13.04
N LEU A 321 -4.04 -12.12 -11.91
CA LEU A 321 -5.50 -12.09 -11.82
C LEU A 321 -5.97 -10.72 -12.32
N ILE A 322 -6.88 -10.70 -13.28
CA ILE A 322 -7.35 -9.47 -13.96
C ILE A 322 -8.71 -9.04 -13.42
N GLY A 323 -9.60 -10.01 -13.24
CA GLY A 323 -10.96 -9.81 -12.76
C GLY A 323 -11.34 -10.94 -11.81
N GLY A 324 -12.51 -10.83 -11.16
CA GLY A 324 -12.93 -11.70 -10.04
C GLY A 324 -12.54 -13.18 -10.14
N ASP A 325 -12.64 -13.78 -11.32
CA ASP A 325 -12.32 -15.18 -11.63
C ASP A 325 -11.47 -15.35 -12.92
N GLU A 326 -10.86 -14.27 -13.40
CA GLU A 326 -10.14 -14.21 -14.68
C GLU A 326 -8.64 -14.01 -14.47
N TYR A 327 -7.81 -14.87 -15.06
CA TYR A 327 -6.35 -14.79 -15.04
C TYR A 327 -5.81 -14.60 -16.45
N ALA A 328 -4.75 -13.80 -16.60
CA ALA A 328 -4.09 -13.61 -17.87
C ALA A 328 -2.60 -13.97 -17.79
N VAL A 329 -2.10 -14.54 -18.88
CA VAL A 329 -0.68 -14.79 -19.13
C VAL A 329 -0.28 -14.00 -20.37
N VAL A 330 0.75 -13.16 -20.25
CA VAL A 330 1.37 -12.49 -21.40
C VAL A 330 2.64 -13.27 -21.77
N THR A 331 2.71 -13.72 -23.02
CA THR A 331 3.76 -14.61 -23.51
C THR A 331 4.27 -14.23 -24.90
N LYS A 332 5.56 -14.46 -25.13
CA LYS A 332 6.19 -14.30 -26.45
C LYS A 332 5.83 -15.40 -27.44
N VAL A 333 5.18 -16.49 -27.00
CA VAL A 333 4.80 -17.60 -27.87
C VAL A 333 3.77 -17.16 -28.90
N LYS A 334 4.05 -17.41 -30.19
CA LYS A 334 3.18 -17.07 -31.33
C LYS A 334 2.54 -18.27 -32.01
N ASP A 335 2.99 -19.49 -31.67
CA ASP A 335 2.45 -20.71 -32.24
C ASP A 335 1.15 -21.11 -31.54
N ILE A 336 0.07 -21.19 -32.30
CA ILE A 336 -1.27 -21.54 -31.83
C ILE A 336 -1.30 -22.93 -31.18
N ALA A 337 -0.63 -23.93 -31.78
CA ALA A 337 -0.61 -25.29 -31.24
C ALA A 337 0.11 -25.34 -29.89
N VAL A 338 1.15 -24.51 -29.70
CA VAL A 338 1.86 -24.39 -28.43
C VAL A 338 1.00 -23.68 -27.38
N LEU A 339 0.33 -22.57 -27.75
CA LEU A 339 -0.57 -21.85 -26.84
C LEU A 339 -1.73 -22.73 -26.36
N ASN A 340 -2.33 -23.54 -27.26
CA ASN A 340 -3.36 -24.51 -26.91
C ASN A 340 -2.85 -25.54 -25.89
N LYS A 341 -1.69 -26.16 -26.15
CA LYS A 341 -1.08 -27.12 -25.21
C LYS A 341 -0.76 -26.49 -23.86
N MET A 342 -0.30 -25.24 -23.83
CA MET A 342 -0.08 -24.50 -22.58
C MET A 342 -1.39 -24.29 -21.83
N ALA A 343 -2.45 -23.86 -22.52
CA ALA A 343 -3.76 -23.64 -21.93
C ALA A 343 -4.38 -24.93 -21.38
N GLU A 344 -4.32 -26.02 -22.14
CA GLU A 344 -4.82 -27.35 -21.72
C GLU A 344 -4.11 -27.85 -20.47
N ARG A 345 -2.77 -27.79 -20.45
CA ARG A 345 -1.96 -28.21 -19.29
C ARG A 345 -2.32 -27.42 -18.03
N VAL A 346 -2.42 -26.10 -18.14
CA VAL A 346 -2.78 -25.23 -17.00
C VAL A 346 -4.19 -25.54 -16.50
N ALA A 347 -5.16 -25.69 -17.42
CA ALA A 347 -6.53 -26.01 -17.09
C ALA A 347 -6.67 -27.38 -16.39
N GLU A 348 -5.92 -28.38 -16.85
CA GLU A 348 -5.88 -29.71 -16.23
C GLU A 348 -5.34 -29.65 -14.80
N VAL A 349 -4.23 -28.95 -14.58
CA VAL A 349 -3.63 -28.80 -13.24
C VAL A 349 -4.56 -28.05 -12.29
N ILE A 350 -5.20 -26.97 -12.74
CA ILE A 350 -6.18 -26.23 -11.92
C ILE A 350 -7.33 -27.16 -11.53
N LYS A 351 -7.89 -27.91 -12.49
CA LYS A 351 -8.96 -28.88 -12.23
C LYS A 351 -8.54 -29.95 -11.22
N LEU A 352 -7.36 -30.52 -11.38
CA LEU A 352 -6.84 -31.57 -10.49
C LEU A 352 -6.58 -31.06 -9.06
N LYS A 353 -6.08 -29.82 -8.91
CA LYS A 353 -5.69 -29.27 -7.61
C LYS A 353 -6.80 -28.54 -6.86
N THR A 354 -7.79 -28.01 -7.59
CA THR A 354 -8.81 -27.11 -7.02
C THR A 354 -10.24 -27.55 -7.32
N GLY A 355 -10.43 -28.49 -8.25
CA GLY A 355 -11.76 -28.90 -8.73
C GLY A 355 -12.38 -27.93 -9.74
N PHE A 356 -11.84 -26.72 -9.93
CA PHE A 356 -12.38 -25.77 -10.89
C PHE A 356 -12.11 -26.18 -12.33
N GLN A 357 -13.15 -26.13 -13.15
CA GLN A 357 -12.98 -26.16 -14.59
C GLN A 357 -12.64 -24.77 -15.11
N VAL A 358 -11.84 -24.70 -16.16
CA VAL A 358 -11.38 -23.44 -16.75
C VAL A 358 -11.91 -23.33 -18.17
N ARG A 359 -12.32 -22.13 -18.57
CA ARG A 359 -12.44 -21.72 -19.98
C ARG A 359 -11.17 -20.99 -20.35
N ALA A 360 -10.51 -21.43 -21.40
CA ALA A 360 -9.31 -20.78 -21.88
C ALA A 360 -9.50 -20.24 -23.28
N GLY A 361 -8.96 -19.04 -23.52
CA GLY A 361 -8.86 -18.45 -24.85
C GLY A 361 -7.50 -17.80 -25.02
N TYR A 362 -7.10 -17.54 -26.25
CA TYR A 362 -5.85 -16.85 -26.53
C TYR A 362 -6.02 -15.81 -27.63
N GLY A 363 -5.15 -14.81 -27.63
CA GLY A 363 -5.11 -13.78 -28.66
C GLY A 363 -3.70 -13.59 -29.18
N ILE A 364 -3.62 -13.48 -30.51
CA ILE A 364 -2.41 -13.11 -31.25
C ILE A 364 -2.77 -11.94 -32.17
N GLY A 365 -1.88 -10.95 -32.25
CA GLY A 365 -2.16 -9.72 -32.96
C GLY A 365 -1.22 -8.59 -32.54
N GLU A 366 -1.67 -7.37 -32.79
CA GLU A 366 -0.84 -6.17 -32.81
C GLU A 366 -0.49 -5.61 -31.43
N SER A 367 -1.38 -5.78 -30.43
CA SER A 367 -1.13 -5.27 -29.08
C SER A 367 -1.64 -6.22 -28.00
N ILE A 368 -1.00 -6.19 -26.83
CA ILE A 368 -1.38 -7.00 -25.66
C ILE A 368 -2.85 -6.80 -25.28
N ALA A 369 -3.34 -5.56 -25.21
CA ALA A 369 -4.74 -5.27 -24.89
C ALA A 369 -5.73 -5.85 -25.93
N LYS A 370 -5.44 -5.69 -27.24
CA LYS A 370 -6.26 -6.30 -28.31
C LYS A 370 -6.23 -7.83 -28.22
N ASN A 371 -5.08 -8.41 -27.88
CA ASN A 371 -4.90 -9.85 -27.74
C ASN A 371 -5.67 -10.39 -26.52
N TYR A 372 -5.66 -9.68 -25.40
CA TYR A 372 -6.48 -10.01 -24.24
C TYR A 372 -7.99 -9.99 -24.58
N HIS A 373 -8.44 -8.96 -25.31
CA HIS A 373 -9.84 -8.89 -25.74
C HIS A 373 -10.24 -10.08 -26.63
N LYS A 374 -9.39 -10.47 -27.59
CA LYS A 374 -9.61 -11.66 -28.43
C LYS A 374 -9.66 -12.95 -27.60
N ALA A 375 -8.73 -13.11 -26.64
CA ALA A 375 -8.71 -14.25 -25.73
C ALA A 375 -10.02 -14.35 -24.92
N ARG A 376 -10.53 -13.20 -24.45
CA ARG A 376 -11.81 -13.12 -23.75
C ARG A 376 -12.99 -13.50 -24.62
N LEU A 377 -13.08 -12.97 -25.84
CA LEU A 377 -14.12 -13.35 -26.79
C LEU A 377 -14.12 -14.86 -27.08
N GLN A 378 -12.95 -15.46 -27.26
CA GLN A 378 -12.83 -16.90 -27.49
C GLN A 378 -13.30 -17.72 -26.27
N ALA A 379 -12.91 -17.31 -25.05
CA ALA A 379 -13.36 -17.95 -23.82
C ALA A 379 -14.88 -17.83 -23.62
N GLU A 380 -15.47 -16.68 -23.97
CA GLU A 380 -16.91 -16.44 -23.95
C GLU A 380 -17.67 -17.32 -24.95
N LEU A 381 -17.15 -17.50 -26.17
CA LEU A 381 -17.76 -18.38 -27.18
C LEU A 381 -17.82 -19.85 -26.73
N MET A 382 -16.98 -20.26 -25.77
CA MET A 382 -17.03 -21.59 -25.15
C MET A 382 -18.10 -21.70 -24.06
N LYS A 383 -18.80 -20.63 -23.67
CA LYS A 383 -20.01 -20.72 -22.84
C LYS A 383 -21.11 -21.38 -23.67
N LYS A 384 -21.70 -22.47 -23.16
CA LYS A 384 -22.96 -22.98 -23.72
C LYS A 384 -23.95 -21.81 -23.78
N ARG A 385 -24.49 -21.51 -24.97
CA ARG A 385 -25.51 -20.49 -25.16
C ARG A 385 -26.68 -20.83 -24.22
N ARG A 386 -26.97 -19.96 -23.25
CA ARG A 386 -28.09 -20.16 -22.32
C ARG A 386 -29.46 -19.86 -22.95
N PHE A 387 -29.50 -19.30 -24.16
CA PHE A 387 -30.72 -18.72 -24.73
C PHE A 387 -30.96 -18.98 -26.23
N LEU A 388 -30.38 -20.02 -26.81
CA LEU A 388 -30.85 -20.51 -28.11
C LEU A 388 -31.08 -22.01 -28.01
N LEU A 389 -32.22 -22.34 -27.40
CA LEU A 389 -33.02 -23.48 -27.82
C LEU A 389 -33.86 -22.95 -28.98
N ASP A 390 -33.36 -23.10 -30.20
CA ASP A 390 -34.22 -23.09 -31.39
C ASP A 390 -34.41 -24.56 -31.77
N GLU A 391 -35.66 -24.99 -31.60
CA GLU A 391 -36.35 -26.22 -32.07
C GLU A 391 -35.71 -27.60 -31.84
#